data_AF-A0A7K2VLJ5-F1
#
_entry.id   AF-A0A7K2VLJ5-F1
#
_cell.length_a   1.000
_cell.length_b   1.000
_cell.length_c   1.000
_cell.angle_alpha   90.00
_cell.angle_beta   90.00
_cell.angle_gamma   90.00
#
_symmetry.space_group_name_H-M   'P 1'
#
loop_
_entity.id
_entity.type
_entity.pdbx_description
1 polymer ?
#
loop_
_entity_poly.entity_id
_entity_poly.type
_entity_poly.pdbx_seq_one_letter_code
_entity_poly.pdbx_strand_id
1 'polypeptide(L)'
;RIAFAPLHGDHGDILRANFRAQVTDRLAARLTGPDAGLRAELAVAALIGVGVMYGIARGPHLRESGPDEVADRYGPLVQAQLTP
;
A
#
# COMPACT_ATOMS: atom_id res chain seq x y z
N ARG A 1 14.07 -8.53 2.24
CA ARG A 1 14.74 -7.27 1.80
C ARG A 1 14.12 -6.87 0.48
N ILE A 2 13.21 -5.90 0.47
CA ILE A 2 12.63 -5.38 -0.77
C ILE A 2 13.46 -4.14 -1.14
N ALA A 3 14.13 -4.18 -2.29
CA ALA A 3 15.00 -3.11 -2.76
C ALA A 3 14.23 -2.30 -3.81
N PHE A 4 13.98 -1.02 -3.53
CA PHE A 4 13.52 -0.05 -4.51
C PHE A 4 14.76 0.69 -5.03
N ALA A 5 15.19 0.36 -6.25
CA ALA A 5 16.21 1.08 -7.02
C ALA A 5 15.69 1.29 -8.46
N PRO A 6 16.08 2.38 -9.15
CA PRO A 6 15.46 2.79 -10.40
C PRO A 6 16.04 1.95 -11.55
N LEU A 7 15.30 0.94 -12.02
CA LEU A 7 15.75 0.06 -13.10
C LEU A 7 14.91 0.27 -14.36
N HIS A 8 15.57 0.66 -15.44
CA HIS A 8 15.00 0.83 -16.78
C HIS A 8 14.83 -0.55 -17.46
N GLY A 9 13.71 -0.78 -18.17
CA GLY A 9 13.45 -2.01 -18.98
C GLY A 9 12.72 -3.16 -18.27
N ASP A 10 12.74 -4.37 -18.88
CA ASP A 10 12.02 -5.63 -18.52
C ASP A 10 11.97 -5.97 -17.01
N HIS A 11 12.95 -5.50 -16.23
CA HIS A 11 13.00 -5.68 -14.79
C HIS A 11 11.89 -4.91 -14.05
N GLY A 12 11.45 -3.77 -14.60
CA GLY A 12 10.31 -3.01 -14.09
C GLY A 12 8.99 -3.76 -14.27
N ASP A 13 8.82 -4.47 -15.39
CA ASP A 13 7.64 -5.31 -15.62
C ASP A 13 7.63 -6.54 -14.72
N ILE A 14 8.78 -7.18 -14.51
CA ILE A 14 8.92 -8.27 -13.55
C ILE A 14 8.61 -7.79 -12.13
N LEU A 15 9.10 -6.61 -11.73
CA LEU A 15 8.80 -6.04 -10.41
C LEU A 15 7.29 -5.75 -10.26
N ARG A 16 6.67 -5.12 -11.26
CA ARG A 16 5.23 -4.84 -11.27
C ARG A 16 4.40 -6.13 -11.20
N ALA A 17 4.75 -7.14 -12.01
CA ALA A 17 4.09 -8.43 -12.03
C ALA A 17 4.20 -9.16 -10.69
N ASN A 18 5.40 -9.17 -10.09
CA ASN A 18 5.62 -9.75 -8.77
C ASN A 18 4.85 -9.00 -7.68
N PHE A 19 4.84 -7.67 -7.72
CA PHE A 19 4.09 -6.86 -6.76
C PHE A 19 2.60 -7.16 -6.85
N ARG A 20 2.04 -7.19 -8.07
CA ARG A 20 0.64 -7.53 -8.30
C ARG A 20 0.29 -8.92 -7.78
N ALA A 21 1.03 -9.93 -8.22
CA ALA A 21 0.76 -11.33 -7.87
C ALA A 21 0.91 -11.60 -6.37
N GLN A 22 1.87 -10.96 -5.71
CA GLN A 22 2.19 -11.28 -4.32
C GLN A 22 1.46 -10.41 -3.30
N VAL A 23 1.08 -9.19 -3.66
CA VAL A 23 0.49 -8.20 -2.75
C VAL A 23 -0.98 -7.97 -3.06
N THR A 24 -1.30 -7.36 -4.20
CA THR A 24 -2.68 -6.93 -4.50
C THR A 24 -3.59 -8.11 -4.80
N ASP A 25 -3.13 -9.09 -5.58
CA ASP A 25 -3.94 -10.27 -5.94
C ASP A 25 -4.23 -11.15 -4.71
N ARG A 26 -3.25 -11.31 -3.81
CA ARG A 26 -3.45 -12.03 -2.54
C ARG A 26 -4.41 -11.33 -1.60
N LEU A 27 -4.37 -10.00 -1.54
CA LEU A 27 -5.33 -9.24 -0.74
C LEU A 27 -6.72 -9.35 -1.36
N ALA A 28 -6.85 -9.13 -2.67
CA ALA A 28 -8.11 -9.22 -3.40
C ALA A 28 -8.77 -10.60 -3.22
N ALA A 29 -8.01 -11.69 -3.24
CA ALA A 29 -8.51 -13.04 -3.01
C ALA A 29 -9.12 -13.27 -1.61
N ARG A 30 -8.87 -12.37 -0.65
CA ARG A 30 -9.43 -12.41 0.70
C ARG A 30 -10.62 -11.47 0.89
N LEU A 31 -10.88 -10.57 -0.05
CA LEU A 31 -11.98 -9.62 0.03
C LEU A 31 -13.25 -10.26 -0.55
N THR A 32 -14.38 -9.98 0.10
CA THR A 32 -15.70 -10.33 -0.40
C THR A 32 -16.36 -9.10 -1.02
N GLY A 33 -17.41 -9.33 -1.83
CA GLY A 33 -18.17 -8.27 -2.46
C GLY A 33 -17.59 -7.78 -3.80
N PRO A 34 -18.22 -6.75 -4.40
CA PRO A 34 -17.81 -6.23 -5.70
C PRO A 34 -16.41 -5.59 -5.65
N ASP A 35 -15.78 -5.51 -6.83
CA ASP A 35 -14.55 -4.75 -7.07
C ASP A 35 -13.38 -5.06 -6.14
N ALA A 36 -13.30 -6.32 -5.66
CA ALA A 36 -12.25 -6.78 -4.73
C ALA A 36 -10.82 -6.44 -5.21
N GLY A 37 -10.57 -6.51 -6.51
CA GLY A 37 -9.28 -6.11 -7.10
C GLY A 37 -8.98 -4.62 -6.91
N LEU A 38 -9.89 -3.75 -7.32
CA LEU A 38 -9.74 -2.29 -7.18
C LEU A 38 -9.60 -1.89 -5.71
N ARG A 39 -10.43 -2.46 -4.84
CA ARG A 39 -10.40 -2.21 -3.40
C ARG A 39 -9.07 -2.63 -2.78
N ALA A 40 -8.51 -3.78 -3.17
CA ALA A 40 -7.18 -4.20 -2.73
C ALA A 40 -6.09 -3.23 -3.21
N GLU A 41 -6.14 -2.77 -4.45
CA GLU A 41 -5.20 -1.78 -4.98
C GLU A 41 -5.26 -0.45 -4.21
N LEU A 42 -6.46 0.06 -3.92
CA LEU A 42 -6.66 1.29 -3.15
C LEU A 42 -6.16 1.17 -1.69
N ALA A 43 -6.44 0.05 -1.03
CA ALA A 43 -5.93 -0.22 0.32
C ALA A 43 -4.39 -0.22 0.36
N VAL A 44 -3.75 -0.88 -0.61
CA VAL A 44 -2.30 -0.94 -0.72
C VAL A 44 -1.71 0.43 -1.08
N ALA A 45 -2.33 1.18 -1.98
CA ALA A 45 -1.90 2.52 -2.35
C ALA A 45 -1.87 3.48 -1.15
N ALA A 46 -2.90 3.42 -0.29
CA ALA A 46 -2.97 4.18 0.95
C ALA A 46 -1.75 3.88 1.86
N LEU A 47 -1.43 2.60 2.09
CA LEU A 47 -0.29 2.20 2.93
C LEU A 47 1.05 2.59 2.32
N ILE A 48 1.22 2.46 0.99
CA ILE A 48 2.42 2.91 0.30
C ILE A 48 2.61 4.42 0.48
N GLY A 49 1.54 5.22 0.36
CA GLY A 49 1.58 6.67 0.56
C GLY A 49 2.14 7.07 1.93
N VAL A 50 1.71 6.39 2.99
CA VAL A 50 2.27 6.57 4.34
C VAL A 50 3.76 6.22 4.39
N GLY A 51 4.16 5.09 3.79
CA GLY A 51 5.55 4.67 3.71
C GLY A 51 6.44 5.67 2.96
N VAL A 52 5.95 6.23 1.86
CA VAL A 52 6.64 7.28 1.09
C VAL A 52 6.82 8.53 1.94
N MET A 53 5.76 9.00 2.62
CA MET A 53 5.84 10.18 3.47
C MET A 53 6.78 9.99 4.67
N TYR A 54 6.80 8.78 5.24
CA TYR A 54 7.62 8.47 6.40
C TYR A 54 9.11 8.28 6.06
N GLY A 55 9.40 7.57 4.96
CA GLY A 55 10.75 7.12 4.62
C GLY A 55 11.48 7.93 3.54
N ILE A 56 10.75 8.42 2.53
CA ILE A 56 11.31 9.12 1.38
C ILE A 56 11.19 10.63 1.56
N ALA A 57 9.96 11.16 1.65
CA ALA A 57 9.74 12.59 1.83
C ALA A 57 10.10 13.05 3.26
N ARG A 58 10.11 12.11 4.22
CA ARG A 58 10.47 12.33 5.63
C ARG A 58 9.71 13.51 6.26
N GLY A 59 8.40 13.54 6.06
CA GLY A 59 7.55 14.62 6.60
C GLY A 59 7.68 14.74 8.12
N PRO A 60 8.01 15.92 8.68
CA PRO A 60 8.34 16.08 10.09
C PRO A 60 7.18 15.66 11.00
N HIS A 61 5.97 16.14 10.71
CA HIS A 61 4.78 15.82 11.51
C HIS A 61 4.43 14.33 11.53
N LEU A 62 4.54 13.64 10.40
CA LEU A 62 4.25 12.20 10.34
C LEU A 62 5.27 11.38 11.14
N ARG A 63 6.52 11.85 11.24
CA ARG A 63 7.60 11.18 11.98
C ARG A 63 7.55 11.49 13.48
N GLU A 64 6.99 12.64 13.85
CA GLU A 64 6.75 13.04 15.24
C GLU A 64 5.49 12.37 15.80
N SER A 65 4.49 12.08 14.96
CA SER A 65 3.29 11.34 15.36
C SER A 65 3.60 9.91 15.81
N GLY A 66 2.89 9.47 16.84
CA GLY A 66 2.93 8.08 17.31
C GLY A 66 2.25 7.12 16.32
N PRO A 67 2.63 5.83 16.29
CA PRO A 67 2.02 4.85 15.39
C PRO A 67 0.51 4.70 15.60
N ASP A 68 0.03 4.73 16.84
CA ASP A 68 -1.40 4.64 17.16
C ASP A 68 -2.15 5.88 16.63
N GLU A 69 -1.56 7.06 16.76
CA GLU A 69 -2.12 8.33 16.27
C GLU A 69 -2.30 8.35 14.75
N VAL A 70 -1.36 7.71 14.03
CA VAL A 70 -1.45 7.52 12.58
C VAL A 70 -2.47 6.45 12.25
N ALA A 71 -2.46 5.32 12.97
CA ALA A 71 -3.40 4.22 12.78
C ALA A 71 -4.86 4.66 13.00
N ASP A 72 -5.14 5.48 14.00
CA ASP A 72 -6.49 6.00 14.28
C ASP A 72 -7.02 6.87 13.13
N ARG A 73 -6.15 7.65 12.48
CA ARG A 73 -6.53 8.50 11.34
C ARG A 73 -6.62 7.75 10.02
N TYR A 74 -5.68 6.84 9.78
CA TYR A 74 -5.54 6.16 8.49
C TYR A 74 -6.29 4.82 8.42
N GLY A 75 -6.53 4.19 9.58
CA GLY A 75 -7.24 2.93 9.72
C GLY A 75 -8.62 2.95 9.06
N PRO A 76 -9.49 3.94 9.31
CA PRO A 76 -10.80 4.04 8.67
C PRO A 76 -10.74 4.10 7.13
N LEU A 77 -9.75 4.82 6.58
CA LEU A 77 -9.54 4.92 5.13
C LEU A 77 -9.22 3.55 4.52
N VAL A 78 -8.32 2.80 5.15
CA VAL A 78 -7.95 1.45 4.70
C VAL A 78 -9.12 0.48 4.91
N GLN A 79 -9.77 0.54 6.07
CA GLN A 79 -10.88 -0.35 6.44
C GLN A 79 -12.06 -0.22 5.48
N ALA A 80 -12.37 0.99 5.00
CA ALA A 80 -13.40 1.24 4.00
C ALA A 80 -13.16 0.48 2.68
N GLN A 81 -11.90 0.11 2.37
CA GLN A 81 -11.58 -0.74 1.22
C GLN A 81 -11.63 -2.23 1.55
N LEU A 82 -11.60 -2.63 2.82
CA LEU A 82 -11.58 -4.05 3.22
C LEU A 82 -12.97 -4.62 3.48
N THR A 83 -13.93 -3.78 3.88
CA THR A 83 -15.34 -4.15 4.06
C THR A 83 -16.21 -3.63 2.92
N PRO A 84 -17.24 -4.37 2.48
CA PRO A 84 -18.25 -3.87 1.54
C PRO A 84 -19.07 -2.71 2.11
#